data_AF-A0A1J4UIY2-F1
#
_entry.id   AF-A0A1J4UIY2-F1
#
_cell.length_a   1.000
_cell.length_b   1.000
_cell.length_c   1.000
_cell.angle_alpha   90.00
_cell.angle_beta   90.00
_cell.angle_gamma   90.00
#
_symmetry.space_group_name_H-M   'P 1'
#
loop_
_entity.id
_entity.type
_entity.pdbx_description
1 polymer ?
#
loop_
_entity_poly.entity_id
_entity_poly.type
_entity_poly.pdbx_seq_one_letter_code
_entity_poly.pdbx_strand_id
1 'polypeptide(L)'
;MSSDIKQIAVGVTRYAFELPTYKRIVVYALIFSAFAGVVGYVLQRGIGSSAAAFVFGGADGIVLIAVPLLAAAALAATVTSRKMFRKGFRRFAFVGLVCGFIYGAALVATLAFASNGFASRFLEQASLILVANALVTVIWFIAGFVALNLGRKAFLLAVFHPLLNMAFLVIWQGYGVVAASIEVGSPWIGFVRMLFAALIMMLAVGALFFVINAPAKRNFGISSIQAATLFLAQWHSGEKGLEEVLAEMGETVQTYLGVASFKTRDGRQKAVFVAPYVHFGPMGNIGGSEFPFLLAREVEMHVGAPALVFHTTAYHDFNPVHSSSATQLVTEINGLVDSVKKFDDRAAFVSSCVDGSCVDGLTFGKNAFFTLSRAPSATDDIELSLGIALMNKAKSRGFNEVLLFDRHNSKAPGGAVEAGSKAFYAYDDAVGKLSPCEEKQLPFKMGVAQQPLFPEFTYSDGLGKAGIKAVAFETNGKRICFVLVDANNCVSVFRQKTVKAIKAVGFDYCDLMTTDTHAVNQNAVENPLGAKPSHQKILSLIEKTAKRALDDLEPCKAAFAMKRIDIDVLGARRSSELLSTVNSVVAVLKILAPTIFIVSLALAFATLLMVK
;
A
#
# COMPACT_ATOMS: atom_id res chain seq x y z
N MET A 1 14.17 -2.28 4.84
CA MET A 1 14.09 -0.83 4.56
C MET A 1 14.59 -0.06 5.78
N SER A 2 15.54 0.88 5.59
CA SER A 2 15.94 1.78 6.69
C SER A 2 14.72 2.55 7.22
N SER A 3 14.78 2.93 8.49
CA SER A 3 13.80 3.78 9.17
C SER A 3 13.35 4.98 8.34
N ASP A 4 14.20 5.48 7.44
CA ASP A 4 13.98 6.72 6.69
C ASP A 4 12.93 6.56 5.59
N ILE A 5 12.87 5.39 4.95
CA ILE A 5 11.89 5.12 3.89
C ILE A 5 10.53 4.82 4.50
N LYS A 6 10.53 4.13 5.66
CA LYS A 6 9.34 3.98 6.48
C LYS A 6 8.84 5.36 6.92
N GLN A 7 9.72 6.28 7.34
CA GLN A 7 9.32 7.64 7.67
C GLN A 7 8.83 8.45 6.47
N ILE A 8 9.44 8.31 5.29
CA ILE A 8 8.97 8.98 4.06
C ILE A 8 7.62 8.41 3.62
N ALA A 9 7.44 7.08 3.62
CA ALA A 9 6.19 6.41 3.28
C ALA A 9 5.07 6.73 4.31
N VAL A 10 5.37 6.74 5.61
CA VAL A 10 4.46 7.22 6.67
C VAL A 10 4.14 8.70 6.49
N GLY A 11 5.11 9.50 6.05
CA GLY A 11 4.92 10.91 5.72
C GLY A 11 3.97 11.11 4.54
N VAL A 12 4.09 10.30 3.48
CA VAL A 12 3.23 10.39 2.28
C VAL A 12 1.83 9.83 2.55
N THR A 13 1.72 8.71 3.27
CA THR A 13 0.42 8.09 3.64
C THR A 13 -0.38 8.89 4.65
N ARG A 14 0.24 9.78 5.45
CA ARG A 14 -0.51 10.80 6.23
C ARG A 14 -1.36 11.71 5.35
N TYR A 15 -1.02 11.85 4.07
CA TYR A 15 -1.81 12.58 3.07
C TYR A 15 -2.71 11.68 2.22
N ALA A 16 -2.76 10.37 2.50
CA ALA A 16 -3.70 9.46 1.84
C ALA A 16 -5.08 9.62 2.50
N PHE A 17 -6.05 10.14 1.75
CA PHE A 17 -7.42 10.34 2.22
C PHE A 17 -8.41 9.62 1.30
N GLU A 18 -9.50 9.11 1.88
CA GLU A 18 -10.64 8.68 1.08
C GLU A 18 -11.40 9.90 0.55
N LEU A 19 -11.73 9.88 -0.74
CA LEU A 19 -12.52 10.94 -1.35
C LEU A 19 -13.91 11.02 -0.69
N PRO A 20 -14.39 12.23 -0.33
CA PRO A 20 -15.75 12.40 0.17
C PRO A 20 -16.79 11.86 -0.82
N THR A 21 -17.97 11.49 -0.32
CA THR A 21 -19.07 11.07 -1.20
C THR A 21 -19.46 12.20 -2.15
N TYR A 22 -19.94 11.86 -3.36
CA TYR A 22 -20.32 12.89 -4.36
C TYR A 22 -21.37 13.87 -3.80
N LYS A 23 -22.27 13.39 -2.92
CA LYS A 23 -23.25 14.22 -2.21
C LYS A 23 -22.57 15.29 -1.34
N ARG A 24 -21.56 14.90 -0.55
CA ARG A 24 -20.78 15.84 0.27
C ARG A 24 -20.03 16.84 -0.60
N ILE A 25 -19.41 16.39 -1.70
CA ILE A 25 -18.70 17.28 -2.64
C ILE A 25 -19.64 18.34 -3.22
N VAL A 26 -20.84 17.94 -3.67
CA VAL A 26 -21.85 18.88 -4.21
C VAL A 26 -22.28 19.88 -3.13
N VAL A 27 -22.55 19.43 -1.90
CA VAL A 27 -22.91 20.33 -0.80
C VAL A 27 -21.78 21.31 -0.49
N TYR A 28 -20.53 20.85 -0.41
CA TYR A 28 -19.37 21.71 -0.19
C TYR A 28 -19.19 22.73 -1.32
N ALA A 29 -19.36 22.30 -2.57
CA ALA A 29 -19.32 23.19 -3.73
C ALA A 29 -20.37 24.29 -3.63
N LEU A 30 -21.63 23.95 -3.30
CA LEU A 30 -22.72 24.91 -3.20
C LEU A 30 -22.52 25.89 -2.04
N ILE A 31 -22.16 25.40 -0.84
CA ILE A 31 -21.95 26.25 0.35
C ILE A 31 -20.79 27.22 0.12
N PHE A 32 -19.64 26.71 -0.34
CA PHE A 32 -18.48 27.55 -0.61
C PHE A 32 -18.77 28.59 -1.69
N SER A 33 -19.40 28.18 -2.79
CA SER A 33 -19.71 29.07 -3.91
C SER A 33 -20.67 30.17 -3.48
N ALA A 34 -21.75 29.83 -2.76
CA ALA A 34 -22.68 30.80 -2.21
C ALA A 34 -21.97 31.77 -1.26
N PHE A 35 -21.12 31.27 -0.35
CA PHE A 35 -20.35 32.11 0.57
C PHE A 35 -19.42 33.08 -0.18
N ALA A 36 -18.66 32.61 -1.16
CA ALA A 36 -17.78 33.47 -1.97
C ALA A 36 -18.57 34.57 -2.70
N GLY A 37 -19.74 34.23 -3.23
CA GLY A 37 -20.64 35.20 -3.86
C GLY A 37 -21.23 36.21 -2.90
N VAL A 38 -21.65 35.80 -1.69
CA VAL A 38 -22.10 36.71 -0.61
C VAL A 38 -21.00 37.70 -0.24
N VAL A 39 -19.77 37.22 -0.04
CA VAL A 39 -18.60 38.07 0.25
C VAL A 39 -18.36 39.05 -0.90
N GLY A 40 -18.39 38.57 -2.15
CA GLY A 40 -18.25 39.41 -3.34
C GLY A 40 -19.32 40.53 -3.41
N TYR A 41 -20.57 40.20 -3.10
CA TYR A 41 -21.66 41.17 -3.05
C TYR A 41 -21.45 42.25 -1.99
N VAL A 42 -21.07 41.84 -0.78
CA VAL A 42 -20.81 42.77 0.34
C VAL A 42 -19.65 43.70 0.02
N LEU A 43 -18.59 43.20 -0.62
CA LEU A 43 -17.44 44.03 -1.04
C LEU A 43 -17.84 45.12 -2.04
N GLN A 44 -18.79 44.84 -2.93
CA GLN A 44 -19.20 45.76 -3.99
C GLN A 44 -20.30 46.74 -3.60
N ARG A 45 -21.27 46.28 -2.79
CA ARG A 45 -22.49 47.05 -2.46
C ARG A 45 -22.57 47.46 -0.99
N GLY A 46 -21.62 47.03 -0.15
CA GLY A 46 -21.65 47.25 1.29
C GLY A 46 -22.64 46.31 2.02
N ILE A 47 -22.74 46.46 3.34
CA ILE A 47 -23.54 45.59 4.24
C ILE A 47 -25.05 45.88 4.17
N GLY A 48 -25.50 46.83 3.34
CA GLY A 48 -26.82 47.47 3.40
C GLY A 48 -28.04 46.53 3.50
N SER A 49 -28.08 45.41 2.76
CA SER A 49 -29.15 44.41 2.90
C SER A 49 -28.56 42.99 2.96
N SER A 50 -28.53 42.42 4.16
CA SER A 50 -28.06 41.04 4.38
C SER A 50 -28.89 40.01 3.60
N ALA A 51 -30.19 40.28 3.40
CA ALA A 51 -31.07 39.43 2.60
C ALA A 51 -30.71 39.48 1.11
N ALA A 52 -30.41 40.66 0.56
CA ALA A 52 -29.99 40.80 -0.83
C ALA A 52 -28.61 40.17 -1.08
N ALA A 53 -27.68 40.32 -0.14
CA ALA A 53 -26.37 39.68 -0.22
C ALA A 53 -26.49 38.14 -0.23
N PHE A 54 -27.35 37.57 0.63
CA PHE A 54 -27.57 36.12 0.68
C PHE A 54 -28.23 35.59 -0.59
N VAL A 55 -29.28 36.26 -1.09
CA VAL A 55 -30.04 35.80 -2.25
C VAL A 55 -29.29 36.05 -3.56
N PHE A 56 -28.92 37.30 -3.86
CA PHE A 56 -28.29 37.66 -5.13
C PHE A 56 -26.80 37.32 -5.14
N GLY A 57 -26.06 37.66 -4.07
CA GLY A 57 -24.66 37.27 -3.96
C GLY A 57 -24.48 35.75 -3.91
N GLY A 58 -25.30 35.05 -3.12
CA GLY A 58 -25.29 33.59 -3.08
C GLY A 58 -25.57 32.95 -4.44
N ALA A 59 -26.57 33.47 -5.18
CA ALA A 59 -26.88 33.01 -6.54
C ALA A 59 -25.71 33.26 -7.51
N ASP A 60 -25.13 34.46 -7.50
CA ASP A 60 -23.97 34.81 -8.33
C ASP A 60 -22.81 33.85 -8.10
N GLY A 61 -22.51 33.57 -6.82
CA GLY A 61 -21.46 32.62 -6.45
C GLY A 61 -21.73 31.20 -6.97
N ILE A 62 -22.95 30.69 -6.81
CA ILE A 62 -23.34 29.37 -7.32
C ILE A 62 -23.19 29.31 -8.85
N VAL A 63 -23.68 30.31 -9.57
CA VAL A 63 -23.64 30.33 -11.04
C VAL A 63 -22.22 30.47 -11.57
N LEU A 64 -21.38 31.28 -10.94
CA LEU A 64 -20.01 31.54 -11.40
C LEU A 64 -19.01 30.45 -10.99
N ILE A 65 -19.30 29.68 -9.92
CA ILE A 65 -18.34 28.71 -9.37
C ILE A 65 -18.92 27.29 -9.38
N ALA A 66 -20.03 27.04 -8.67
CA ALA A 66 -20.59 25.69 -8.51
C ALA A 66 -21.10 25.10 -9.82
N VAL A 67 -21.77 25.88 -10.67
CA VAL A 67 -22.30 25.37 -11.94
C VAL A 67 -21.18 24.97 -12.90
N PRO A 68 -20.18 25.83 -13.22
CA PRO A 68 -19.03 25.45 -14.04
C PRO A 68 -18.28 24.22 -13.54
N LEU A 69 -17.99 24.14 -12.24
CA LEU A 69 -17.21 23.03 -11.70
C LEU A 69 -17.97 21.69 -11.79
N LEU A 70 -19.28 21.70 -11.50
CA LEU A 70 -20.10 20.48 -11.55
C LEU A 70 -20.39 20.07 -13.00
N ALA A 71 -20.62 21.04 -13.89
CA ALA A 71 -20.79 20.79 -15.32
C ALA A 71 -19.50 20.21 -15.94
N ALA A 72 -18.33 20.78 -15.62
CA ALA A 72 -17.04 20.26 -16.07
C ALA A 72 -16.82 18.82 -15.61
N ALA A 73 -17.14 18.53 -14.35
CA ALA A 73 -17.04 17.20 -13.79
C ALA A 73 -17.98 16.19 -14.48
N ALA A 74 -19.21 16.59 -14.79
CA ALA A 74 -20.18 15.76 -15.50
C ALA A 74 -19.72 15.48 -16.94
N LEU A 75 -19.22 16.49 -17.66
CA LEU A 75 -18.69 16.33 -19.02
C LEU A 75 -17.49 15.39 -19.03
N ALA A 76 -16.51 15.61 -18.15
CA ALA A 76 -15.32 14.78 -18.06
C ALA A 76 -15.65 13.33 -17.67
N ALA A 77 -16.59 13.13 -16.74
CA ALA A 77 -17.09 11.80 -16.37
C ALA A 77 -17.80 11.09 -17.53
N THR A 78 -18.55 11.84 -18.35
CA THR A 78 -19.24 11.29 -19.53
C THR A 78 -18.25 10.80 -20.57
N VAL A 79 -17.20 11.59 -20.84
CA VAL A 79 -16.17 11.27 -21.85
C VAL A 79 -15.29 10.09 -21.41
N THR A 80 -14.94 10.01 -20.13
CA THR A 80 -13.93 9.04 -19.64
C THR A 80 -14.51 7.80 -18.99
N SER A 81 -15.67 7.92 -18.35
CA SER A 81 -16.15 6.94 -17.36
C SER A 81 -17.64 6.64 -17.54
N ARG A 82 -18.16 6.64 -18.78
CA ARG A 82 -19.61 6.51 -19.05
C ARG A 82 -20.29 5.34 -18.32
N LYS A 83 -19.65 4.17 -18.30
CA LYS A 83 -20.16 2.97 -17.60
C LYS A 83 -20.09 3.06 -16.07
N MET A 84 -19.19 3.88 -15.54
CA MET A 84 -19.01 4.13 -14.10
C MET A 84 -19.17 5.61 -13.77
N PHE A 85 -20.22 6.24 -14.33
CA PHE A 85 -20.38 7.69 -14.31
C PHE A 85 -20.27 8.27 -12.90
N ARG A 86 -20.91 7.65 -11.90
CA ARG A 86 -20.87 8.11 -10.50
C ARG A 86 -19.45 8.14 -9.92
N LYS A 87 -18.60 7.15 -10.25
CA LYS A 87 -17.20 7.07 -9.78
C LYS A 87 -16.36 8.14 -10.48
N GLY A 88 -16.53 8.30 -11.79
CA GLY A 88 -15.88 9.34 -12.58
C GLY A 88 -16.26 10.75 -12.10
N PHE A 89 -17.56 11.01 -11.95
CA PHE A 89 -18.10 12.28 -11.48
C PHE A 89 -17.55 12.64 -10.09
N ARG A 90 -17.52 11.69 -9.15
CA ARG A 90 -16.93 11.93 -7.82
C ARG A 90 -15.48 12.40 -7.90
N ARG A 91 -14.66 11.77 -8.76
CA ARG A 91 -13.24 12.10 -8.93
C ARG A 91 -13.07 13.49 -9.55
N PHE A 92 -13.74 13.78 -10.67
CA PHE A 92 -13.63 15.11 -11.30
C PHE A 92 -14.30 16.23 -10.50
N ALA A 93 -15.40 15.96 -9.79
CA ALA A 93 -16.05 16.95 -8.93
C ALA A 93 -15.16 17.34 -7.74
N PHE A 94 -14.35 16.41 -7.22
CA PHE A 94 -13.36 16.73 -6.20
C PHE A 94 -12.25 17.65 -6.74
N VAL A 95 -11.70 17.35 -7.93
CA VAL A 95 -10.74 18.22 -8.61
C VAL A 95 -11.36 19.59 -8.91
N GLY A 96 -12.60 19.59 -9.39
CA GLY A 96 -13.41 20.77 -9.62
C GLY A 96 -13.63 21.60 -8.36
N LEU A 97 -13.89 20.99 -7.20
CA LEU A 97 -14.03 21.66 -5.91
C LEU A 97 -12.75 22.39 -5.49
N VAL A 98 -11.60 21.72 -5.56
CA VAL A 98 -10.28 22.34 -5.27
C VAL A 98 -10.03 23.53 -6.20
N CYS A 99 -10.30 23.36 -7.50
CA CYS A 99 -10.19 24.43 -8.48
C CYS A 99 -11.20 25.57 -8.23
N GLY A 100 -12.40 25.24 -7.76
CA GLY A 100 -13.44 26.19 -7.39
C GLY A 100 -13.00 27.08 -6.24
N PHE A 101 -12.29 26.55 -5.24
CA PHE A 101 -11.68 27.37 -4.18
C PHE A 101 -10.69 28.40 -4.72
N ILE A 102 -9.80 27.99 -5.62
CA ILE A 102 -8.80 28.87 -6.24
C ILE A 102 -9.48 29.95 -7.07
N TYR A 103 -10.42 29.56 -7.93
CA TYR A 103 -11.16 30.48 -8.79
C TYR A 103 -12.03 31.44 -7.98
N GLY A 104 -12.76 30.95 -6.97
CA GLY A 104 -13.59 31.75 -6.07
C GLY A 104 -12.77 32.74 -5.24
N ALA A 105 -11.60 32.34 -4.74
CA ALA A 105 -10.68 33.25 -4.06
C ALA A 105 -10.19 34.36 -5.01
N ALA A 106 -9.88 34.04 -6.26
CA ALA A 106 -9.47 35.02 -7.26
C ALA A 106 -10.61 35.98 -7.62
N LEU A 107 -11.85 35.50 -7.72
CA LEU A 107 -13.05 36.34 -7.91
C LEU A 107 -13.19 37.33 -6.74
N VAL A 108 -13.20 36.84 -5.50
CA VAL A 108 -13.33 37.68 -4.30
C VAL A 108 -12.19 38.68 -4.19
N ALA A 109 -10.95 38.27 -4.45
CA ALA A 109 -9.79 39.16 -4.44
C ALA A 109 -9.93 40.28 -5.49
N THR A 110 -10.35 39.94 -6.71
CA THR A 110 -10.59 40.93 -7.79
C THR A 110 -11.61 41.98 -7.34
N LEU A 111 -12.71 41.56 -6.71
CA LEU A 111 -13.76 42.45 -6.21
C LEU A 111 -13.30 43.29 -5.00
N ALA A 112 -12.43 42.75 -4.15
CA ALA A 112 -11.84 43.47 -3.03
C ALA A 112 -10.87 44.57 -3.51
N PHE A 113 -10.06 44.30 -4.53
CA PHE A 113 -9.22 45.33 -5.14
C PHE A 113 -10.06 46.42 -5.83
N ALA A 114 -11.19 46.03 -6.42
CA ALA A 114 -12.09 46.95 -7.10
C ALA A 114 -12.70 48.01 -6.16
N SER A 115 -13.10 47.57 -4.96
CA SER A 115 -13.76 48.41 -3.96
C SER A 115 -12.82 49.39 -3.24
N ASN A 116 -11.51 49.11 -3.17
CA ASN A 116 -10.55 49.93 -2.43
C ASN A 116 -9.88 51.03 -3.27
N GLY A 117 -10.27 51.23 -4.54
CA GLY A 117 -9.69 52.25 -5.42
C GLY A 117 -8.20 52.07 -5.73
N PHE A 118 -7.59 50.95 -5.33
CA PHE A 118 -6.13 50.74 -5.33
C PHE A 118 -5.55 50.40 -6.70
N ALA A 119 -6.32 50.25 -7.78
CA ALA A 119 -5.74 49.79 -9.03
C ALA A 119 -6.47 50.15 -10.33
N SER A 120 -6.15 51.31 -10.90
CA SER A 120 -6.51 51.64 -12.29
C SER A 120 -5.86 50.73 -13.35
N ARG A 121 -4.95 49.80 -12.98
CA ARG A 121 -4.33 48.83 -13.92
C ARG A 121 -4.63 47.36 -13.66
N PHE A 122 -4.89 46.96 -12.40
CA PHE A 122 -5.21 45.56 -12.08
C PHE A 122 -6.69 45.24 -12.35
N LEU A 123 -7.56 46.25 -12.31
CA LEU A 123 -9.01 46.11 -12.41
C LEU A 123 -9.52 46.06 -13.85
N GLU A 124 -8.86 46.77 -14.77
CA GLU A 124 -9.26 46.84 -16.19
C GLU A 124 -9.06 45.52 -16.96
N GLN A 125 -8.42 44.49 -16.39
CA GLN A 125 -7.95 43.32 -17.16
C GLN A 125 -8.38 41.95 -16.65
N ALA A 126 -9.16 41.86 -15.56
CA ALA A 126 -9.56 40.58 -14.94
C ALA A 126 -8.38 39.59 -14.73
N SER A 127 -7.13 40.10 -14.62
CA SER A 127 -5.91 39.28 -14.75
C SER A 127 -5.78 38.22 -13.68
N LEU A 128 -6.24 38.50 -12.44
CA LEU A 128 -6.27 37.52 -11.36
C LEU A 128 -7.19 36.33 -11.67
N ILE A 129 -8.36 36.60 -12.26
CA ILE A 129 -9.32 35.57 -12.69
C ILE A 129 -8.71 34.74 -13.82
N LEU A 130 -8.08 35.39 -14.80
CA LEU A 130 -7.44 34.71 -15.94
C LEU A 130 -6.25 33.83 -15.49
N VAL A 131 -5.40 34.32 -14.58
CA VAL A 131 -4.31 33.50 -13.99
C VAL A 131 -4.87 32.35 -13.17
N ALA A 132 -5.88 32.59 -12.34
CA ALA A 132 -6.52 31.51 -11.59
C ALA A 132 -7.10 30.45 -12.52
N ASN A 133 -7.71 30.85 -13.62
CA ASN A 133 -8.27 29.92 -14.60
C ASN A 133 -7.20 29.17 -15.41
N ALA A 134 -6.06 29.82 -15.70
CA ALA A 134 -4.87 29.15 -16.22
C ALA A 134 -4.34 28.10 -15.22
N LEU A 135 -4.29 28.41 -13.93
CA LEU A 135 -3.91 27.47 -12.87
C LEU A 135 -4.92 26.32 -12.75
N VAL A 136 -6.22 26.57 -12.91
CA VAL A 136 -7.25 25.52 -12.99
C VAL A 136 -6.96 24.56 -14.14
N THR A 137 -6.54 25.07 -15.31
CA THR A 137 -6.11 24.22 -16.45
C THR A 137 -4.97 23.28 -16.05
N VAL A 138 -3.94 23.82 -15.38
CA VAL A 138 -2.77 23.06 -14.92
C VAL A 138 -3.16 21.99 -13.91
N ILE A 139 -3.98 22.34 -12.92
CA ILE A 139 -4.42 21.39 -11.88
C ILE A 139 -5.25 20.27 -12.50
N TRP A 140 -6.15 20.60 -13.43
CA TRP A 140 -6.91 19.58 -14.15
C TRP A 140 -6.03 18.68 -15.00
N PHE A 141 -5.00 19.23 -15.66
CA PHE A 141 -4.03 18.44 -16.39
C PHE A 141 -3.27 17.48 -15.48
N ILE A 142 -2.68 17.98 -14.38
CA ILE A 142 -1.91 17.15 -13.43
C ILE A 142 -2.80 16.09 -12.80
N ALA A 143 -4.01 16.44 -12.36
CA ALA A 143 -4.96 15.49 -11.80
C ALA A 143 -5.37 14.43 -12.85
N GLY A 144 -5.66 14.84 -14.09
CA GLY A 144 -6.00 13.94 -15.19
C GLY A 144 -4.87 12.99 -15.57
N PHE A 145 -3.65 13.51 -15.66
CA PHE A 145 -2.47 12.77 -16.12
C PHE A 145 -1.90 11.86 -15.02
N VAL A 146 -1.72 12.39 -13.81
CA VAL A 146 -1.06 11.70 -12.69
C VAL A 146 -2.06 10.93 -11.84
N ALA A 147 -3.10 11.59 -11.31
CA ALA A 147 -3.99 10.96 -10.34
C ALA A 147 -5.06 10.06 -10.96
N LEU A 148 -5.49 10.37 -12.19
CA LEU A 148 -6.58 9.66 -12.87
C LEU A 148 -6.12 8.74 -14.00
N ASN A 149 -4.81 8.69 -14.29
CA ASN A 149 -4.22 7.84 -15.32
C ASN A 149 -4.90 7.96 -16.70
N LEU A 150 -5.24 9.17 -17.14
CA LEU A 150 -5.94 9.40 -18.42
C LEU A 150 -5.00 9.51 -19.64
N GLY A 151 -3.68 9.50 -19.39
CA GLY A 151 -2.65 9.69 -20.41
C GLY A 151 -2.86 10.97 -21.22
N ARG A 152 -2.75 10.88 -22.56
CA ARG A 152 -2.88 12.05 -23.44
C ARG A 152 -4.26 12.71 -23.41
N LYS A 153 -5.32 12.00 -22.99
CA LYS A 153 -6.67 12.58 -22.86
C LYS A 153 -6.73 13.68 -21.80
N ALA A 154 -5.79 13.71 -20.85
CA ALA A 154 -5.70 14.75 -19.83
C ALA A 154 -5.57 16.15 -20.44
N PHE A 155 -4.87 16.31 -21.58
CA PHE A 155 -4.75 17.60 -22.27
C PHE A 155 -6.10 18.15 -22.73
N LEU A 156 -6.94 17.31 -23.32
CA LEU A 156 -8.26 17.72 -23.80
C LEU A 156 -9.20 18.06 -22.65
N LEU A 157 -9.17 17.25 -21.58
CA LEU A 157 -10.05 17.42 -20.43
C LEU A 157 -9.65 18.60 -19.55
N ALA A 158 -8.37 18.98 -19.55
CA ALA A 158 -7.86 20.10 -18.78
C ALA A 158 -8.54 21.44 -19.12
N VAL A 159 -9.07 21.55 -20.35
CA VAL A 159 -9.69 22.77 -20.85
C VAL A 159 -11.18 22.87 -20.46
N PHE A 160 -11.83 21.79 -20.01
CA PHE A 160 -13.29 21.78 -19.78
C PHE A 160 -13.72 22.76 -18.69
N HIS A 161 -13.12 22.67 -17.51
CA HIS A 161 -13.43 23.56 -16.40
C HIS A 161 -13.10 25.04 -16.68
N PRO A 162 -11.90 25.39 -17.17
CA PRO A 162 -11.60 26.79 -17.45
C PRO A 162 -12.46 27.38 -18.58
N LEU A 163 -12.83 26.59 -19.59
CA LEU A 163 -13.80 27.03 -20.61
C LEU A 163 -15.15 27.36 -20.00
N LEU A 164 -15.66 26.51 -19.11
CA LEU A 164 -16.94 26.75 -18.46
C LEU A 164 -16.87 27.95 -17.51
N ASN A 165 -15.76 28.13 -16.78
CA ASN A 165 -15.57 29.34 -15.96
C ASN A 165 -15.67 30.61 -16.82
N MET A 166 -15.00 30.64 -17.99
CA MET A 166 -15.07 31.78 -18.91
C MET A 166 -16.48 31.94 -19.50
N ALA A 167 -17.11 30.85 -19.94
CA ALA A 167 -18.44 30.90 -20.55
C ALA A 167 -19.47 31.46 -19.57
N PHE A 168 -19.47 30.98 -18.33
CA PHE A 168 -20.39 31.46 -17.29
C PHE A 168 -20.06 32.88 -16.84
N LEU A 169 -18.78 33.26 -16.78
CA LEU A 169 -18.39 34.64 -16.50
C LEU A 169 -18.96 35.61 -17.55
N VAL A 170 -18.87 35.26 -18.83
CA VAL A 170 -19.37 36.09 -19.95
C VAL A 170 -20.90 36.11 -20.00
N ILE A 171 -21.55 34.94 -19.90
CA ILE A 171 -23.01 34.84 -19.92
C ILE A 171 -23.61 35.61 -18.74
N TRP A 172 -22.98 35.54 -17.57
CA TRP A 172 -23.52 36.13 -16.34
C TRP A 172 -23.14 37.61 -16.14
N GLN A 173 -22.26 38.17 -16.97
CA GLN A 173 -21.82 39.57 -16.91
C GLN A 173 -22.97 40.57 -17.01
N GLY A 174 -24.03 40.24 -17.76
CA GLY A 174 -25.22 41.08 -17.95
C GLY A 174 -26.39 40.84 -16.98
N TYR A 175 -26.31 39.80 -16.14
CA TYR A 175 -27.43 39.37 -15.28
C TYR A 175 -27.08 39.30 -13.79
N GLY A 176 -25.79 39.18 -13.44
CA GLY A 176 -25.31 39.09 -12.06
C GLY A 176 -24.96 40.44 -11.45
N VAL A 177 -25.26 40.62 -10.16
CA VAL A 177 -24.96 41.87 -9.44
C VAL A 177 -23.46 42.00 -9.15
N VAL A 178 -22.81 40.87 -8.85
CA VAL A 178 -21.36 40.77 -8.61
C VAL A 178 -20.58 40.76 -9.93
N ALA A 179 -21.12 40.10 -10.96
CA ALA A 179 -20.47 39.99 -12.27
C ALA A 179 -20.50 41.29 -13.08
N ALA A 180 -21.53 42.13 -12.91
CA ALA A 180 -21.62 43.44 -13.54
C ALA A 180 -20.48 44.40 -13.14
N SER A 181 -19.82 44.14 -12.01
CA SER A 181 -18.63 44.88 -11.55
C SER A 181 -17.31 44.39 -12.16
N ILE A 182 -17.32 43.32 -12.95
CA ILE A 182 -16.13 42.70 -13.55
C ILE A 182 -16.16 42.96 -15.06
N GLU A 183 -15.28 43.84 -15.54
CA GLU A 183 -15.10 44.06 -16.98
C GLU A 183 -14.04 43.11 -17.54
N VAL A 184 -14.48 42.08 -18.26
CA VAL A 184 -13.60 41.13 -18.97
C VAL A 184 -13.42 41.55 -20.43
N GLY A 185 -13.09 42.82 -20.68
CA GLY A 185 -12.79 43.36 -22.03
C GLY A 185 -13.54 42.68 -23.19
N SER A 186 -12.80 42.26 -24.23
CA SER A 186 -13.32 41.29 -25.22
C SER A 186 -13.19 39.86 -24.68
N PRO A 187 -14.28 39.07 -24.62
CA PRO A 187 -14.24 37.67 -24.18
C PRO A 187 -13.22 36.81 -24.92
N TRP A 188 -13.06 37.07 -26.23
CA TRP A 188 -12.09 36.37 -27.07
C TRP A 188 -10.65 36.70 -26.68
N ILE A 189 -10.35 37.98 -26.44
CA ILE A 189 -9.02 38.43 -26.02
C ILE A 189 -8.69 37.87 -24.62
N GLY A 190 -9.65 37.90 -23.69
CA GLY A 190 -9.50 37.29 -22.36
C GLY A 190 -9.21 35.78 -22.43
N PHE A 191 -9.90 35.07 -23.31
CA PHE A 191 -9.66 33.64 -23.53
C PHE A 191 -8.26 33.35 -24.10
N VAL A 192 -7.83 34.09 -25.12
CA VAL A 192 -6.47 33.94 -25.70
C VAL A 192 -5.39 34.24 -24.66
N ARG A 193 -5.58 35.30 -23.87
CA ARG A 193 -4.71 35.68 -22.75
C ARG A 193 -4.59 34.57 -21.71
N MET A 194 -5.72 33.98 -21.31
CA MET A 194 -5.76 32.83 -20.41
C MET A 194 -5.01 31.61 -21.00
N LEU A 195 -5.21 31.30 -22.28
CA LEU A 195 -4.49 30.19 -22.93
C LEU A 195 -2.97 30.41 -22.95
N PHE A 196 -2.53 31.65 -23.15
CA PHE A 196 -1.10 31.98 -23.11
C PHE A 196 -0.52 31.83 -21.70
N ALA A 197 -1.23 32.31 -20.68
CA ALA A 197 -0.87 32.09 -19.27
C ALA A 197 -0.83 30.60 -18.93
N ALA A 198 -1.81 29.83 -19.39
CA ALA A 198 -1.86 28.37 -19.21
C ALA A 198 -0.69 27.69 -19.91
N LEU A 199 -0.30 28.13 -21.12
CA LEU A 199 0.85 27.60 -21.85
C LEU A 199 2.15 27.80 -21.07
N ILE A 200 2.39 29.00 -20.52
CA ILE A 200 3.59 29.28 -19.70
C ILE A 200 3.66 28.32 -18.51
N MET A 201 2.56 28.16 -17.78
CA MET A 201 2.53 27.23 -16.64
C MET A 201 2.64 25.77 -17.07
N MET A 202 2.06 25.38 -18.20
CA MET A 202 2.18 24.02 -18.75
C MET A 202 3.62 23.70 -19.19
N LEU A 203 4.34 24.66 -19.77
CA LEU A 203 5.77 24.52 -20.07
C LEU A 203 6.58 24.34 -18.78
N ALA A 204 6.25 25.10 -17.73
CA ALA A 204 6.86 24.96 -16.42
C ALA A 204 6.63 23.57 -15.81
N VAL A 205 5.41 23.03 -15.91
CA VAL A 205 5.09 21.65 -15.51
C VAL A 205 5.87 20.63 -16.35
N GLY A 206 5.99 20.85 -17.66
CA GLY A 206 6.79 20.01 -18.56
C GLY A 206 8.27 19.97 -18.16
N ALA A 207 8.85 21.13 -17.84
CA ALA A 207 10.21 21.23 -17.32
C ALA A 207 10.36 20.49 -15.98
N LEU A 208 9.39 20.62 -15.08
CA LEU A 208 9.37 19.91 -13.82
C LEU A 208 9.30 18.38 -14.02
N PHE A 209 8.44 17.90 -14.92
CA PHE A 209 8.34 16.48 -15.27
C PHE A 209 9.63 15.95 -15.88
N PHE A 210 10.31 16.75 -16.71
CA PHE A 210 11.62 16.38 -17.25
C PHE A 210 12.65 16.19 -16.14
N VAL A 211 12.76 17.13 -15.21
CA VAL A 211 13.68 17.05 -14.07
C VAL A 211 13.36 15.85 -13.17
N ILE A 212 12.07 15.58 -12.90
CA ILE A 212 11.62 14.45 -12.09
C ILE A 212 11.97 13.10 -12.74
N ASN A 213 11.82 13.00 -14.06
CA ASN A 213 12.04 11.75 -14.78
C ASN A 213 13.51 11.49 -15.07
N ALA A 214 14.36 12.51 -15.16
CA ALA A 214 15.74 12.36 -15.59
C ALA A 214 16.55 11.33 -14.75
N PRO A 215 16.51 11.33 -13.40
CA PRO A 215 17.25 10.35 -12.61
C PRO A 215 16.77 8.91 -12.81
N ALA A 216 15.45 8.67 -12.71
CA ALA A 216 14.88 7.32 -12.84
C ALA A 216 15.05 6.76 -14.25
N LYS A 217 14.88 7.60 -15.28
CA LYS A 217 15.05 7.19 -16.67
C LYS A 217 16.49 6.80 -16.98
N ARG A 218 17.47 7.49 -16.35
CA ARG A 218 18.89 7.17 -16.51
C ARG A 218 19.29 5.89 -15.78
N ASN A 219 18.75 5.64 -14.58
CA ASN A 219 19.15 4.51 -13.74
C ASN A 219 18.39 3.21 -14.07
N PHE A 220 17.11 3.32 -14.46
CA PHE A 220 16.19 2.19 -14.59
C PHE A 220 15.43 2.16 -15.93
N GLY A 221 15.57 3.16 -16.79
CA GLY A 221 14.78 3.26 -18.03
C GLY A 221 13.33 3.72 -17.81
N ILE A 222 12.88 3.87 -16.57
CA ILE A 222 11.48 4.15 -16.22
C ILE A 222 11.17 5.64 -16.06
N SER A 223 9.89 5.99 -16.16
CA SER A 223 9.37 7.33 -15.85
C SER A 223 8.86 7.39 -14.41
N SER A 224 9.45 8.25 -13.57
CA SER A 224 9.00 8.51 -12.19
C SER A 224 7.54 8.96 -12.14
N ILE A 225 7.10 9.79 -13.09
CA ILE A 225 5.71 10.25 -13.17
C ILE A 225 4.79 9.08 -13.51
N GLN A 226 5.19 8.20 -14.43
CA GLN A 226 4.41 7.01 -14.76
C GLN A 226 4.32 6.05 -13.58
N ALA A 227 5.42 5.84 -12.85
CA ALA A 227 5.44 5.04 -11.62
C ALA A 227 4.48 5.63 -10.57
N ALA A 228 4.48 6.95 -10.38
CA ALA A 228 3.55 7.64 -9.48
C ALA A 228 2.09 7.49 -9.94
N THR A 229 1.82 7.61 -11.24
CA THR A 229 0.49 7.38 -11.82
C THR A 229 0.00 5.96 -11.57
N LEU A 230 0.85 4.96 -11.81
CA LEU A 230 0.52 3.54 -11.62
C LEU A 230 0.36 3.19 -10.14
N PHE A 231 1.14 3.81 -9.25
CA PHE A 231 0.96 3.71 -7.81
C PHE A 231 -0.40 4.25 -7.37
N LEU A 232 -0.81 5.44 -7.83
CA LEU A 232 -2.12 6.00 -7.51
C LEU A 232 -3.27 5.16 -8.08
N ALA A 233 -3.09 4.61 -9.28
CA ALA A 233 -4.05 3.68 -9.88
C ALA A 233 -4.19 2.39 -9.05
N GLN A 234 -3.08 1.85 -8.55
CA GLN A 234 -3.12 0.71 -7.65
C GLN A 234 -3.77 1.06 -6.31
N TRP A 235 -3.37 2.17 -5.67
CA TRP A 235 -3.91 2.61 -4.39
C TRP A 235 -5.43 2.81 -4.43
N HIS A 236 -5.95 3.36 -5.54
CA HIS A 236 -7.37 3.72 -5.62
C HIS A 236 -8.28 2.70 -6.31
N SER A 237 -7.74 1.89 -7.22
CA SER A 237 -8.50 0.92 -8.02
C SER A 237 -8.00 -0.52 -7.89
N GLY A 238 -6.89 -0.79 -7.19
CA GLY A 238 -6.27 -2.11 -7.12
C GLY A 238 -5.67 -2.57 -8.45
N GLU A 239 -5.38 -1.64 -9.37
CA GLU A 239 -4.78 -1.94 -10.67
C GLU A 239 -3.34 -2.46 -10.49
N LYS A 240 -2.94 -3.45 -11.29
CA LYS A 240 -1.63 -4.11 -11.17
C LYS A 240 -0.55 -3.55 -12.10
N GLY A 241 -0.82 -2.46 -12.83
CA GLY A 241 0.13 -1.91 -13.80
C GLY A 241 1.47 -1.46 -13.19
N LEU A 242 1.53 -1.24 -11.87
CA LEU A 242 2.79 -0.95 -11.18
C LEU A 242 3.76 -2.13 -11.20
N GLU A 243 3.28 -3.38 -11.33
CA GLU A 243 4.14 -4.57 -11.40
C GLU A 243 5.13 -4.50 -12.57
N GLU A 244 4.73 -3.94 -13.72
CA GLU A 244 5.64 -3.77 -14.87
C GLU A 244 6.83 -2.85 -14.53
N VAL A 245 6.57 -1.79 -13.77
CA VAL A 245 7.64 -0.89 -13.31
C VAL A 245 8.54 -1.59 -12.30
N LEU A 246 7.96 -2.37 -11.38
CA LEU A 246 8.75 -3.15 -10.42
C LEU A 246 9.60 -4.20 -11.12
N ALA A 247 9.09 -4.81 -12.19
CA ALA A 247 9.79 -5.81 -12.99
C ALA A 247 10.95 -5.23 -13.80
N GLU A 248 10.75 -4.06 -14.44
CA GLU A 248 11.84 -3.32 -15.10
C GLU A 248 12.97 -2.93 -14.12
N MET A 249 12.61 -2.77 -12.85
CA MET A 249 13.56 -2.47 -11.77
C MET A 249 14.10 -3.71 -11.04
N GLY A 250 13.53 -4.88 -11.28
CA GLY A 250 13.85 -6.10 -10.58
C GLY A 250 15.13 -6.79 -11.09
N GLU A 251 15.45 -7.91 -10.46
CA GLU A 251 16.47 -8.84 -10.91
C GLU A 251 16.05 -10.28 -10.59
N THR A 252 16.47 -11.21 -11.44
CA THR A 252 16.32 -12.65 -11.17
C THR A 252 17.38 -13.07 -10.14
N VAL A 253 16.94 -13.61 -9.01
CA VAL A 253 17.82 -14.15 -7.97
C VAL A 253 17.54 -15.62 -7.74
N GLN A 254 18.52 -16.32 -7.18
CA GLN A 254 18.33 -17.68 -6.71
C GLN A 254 17.98 -17.68 -5.21
N THR A 255 16.88 -18.33 -4.85
CA THR A 255 16.48 -18.54 -3.45
C THR A 255 16.18 -20.02 -3.18
N TYR A 256 15.78 -20.34 -1.95
CA TYR A 256 15.38 -21.68 -1.54
C TYR A 256 13.86 -21.86 -1.63
N LEU A 257 13.43 -23.09 -1.84
CA LEU A 257 12.03 -23.47 -1.69
C LEU A 257 12.01 -24.81 -0.95
N GLY A 258 11.33 -24.85 0.19
CA GLY A 258 11.25 -26.03 1.04
C GLY A 258 9.81 -26.44 1.32
N VAL A 259 9.61 -27.75 1.48
CA VAL A 259 8.34 -28.34 1.89
C VAL A 259 8.54 -29.36 3.00
N ALA A 260 7.60 -29.42 3.94
CA ALA A 260 7.44 -30.57 4.84
C ALA A 260 6.07 -31.20 4.58
N SER A 261 6.06 -32.44 4.12
CA SER A 261 4.87 -33.21 3.79
C SER A 261 4.54 -34.14 4.95
N PHE A 262 3.32 -34.07 5.47
CA PHE A 262 2.84 -34.93 6.53
C PHE A 262 1.76 -35.87 6.01
N LYS A 263 1.95 -37.16 6.22
CA LYS A 263 0.98 -38.19 5.85
C LYS A 263 0.53 -38.97 7.08
N THR A 264 -0.73 -39.34 7.11
CA THR A 264 -1.25 -40.32 8.08
C THR A 264 -0.67 -41.70 7.79
N ARG A 265 -0.82 -42.64 8.74
CA ARG A 265 -0.25 -44.00 8.58
C ARG A 265 -0.80 -44.77 7.38
N ASP A 266 -2.04 -44.48 6.97
CA ASP A 266 -2.71 -45.03 5.78
C ASP A 266 -2.29 -44.35 4.47
N GLY A 267 -1.41 -43.35 4.52
CA GLY A 267 -0.83 -42.70 3.34
C GLY A 267 -1.58 -41.47 2.82
N ARG A 268 -2.71 -41.10 3.44
CA ARG A 268 -3.44 -39.87 3.11
C ARG A 268 -2.62 -38.64 3.52
N GLN A 269 -2.63 -37.60 2.70
CA GLN A 269 -1.99 -36.33 3.04
C GLN A 269 -2.73 -35.68 4.21
N LYS A 270 -2.01 -35.37 5.29
CA LYS A 270 -2.56 -34.68 6.47
C LYS A 270 -2.39 -33.17 6.35
N ALA A 271 -1.20 -32.72 5.98
CA ALA A 271 -0.88 -31.30 5.76
C ALA A 271 0.42 -31.14 4.97
N VAL A 272 0.65 -29.94 4.44
CA VAL A 272 1.93 -29.54 3.84
C VAL A 272 2.37 -28.21 4.44
N PHE A 273 3.62 -28.13 4.88
CA PHE A 273 4.26 -26.86 5.24
C PHE A 273 5.09 -26.39 4.06
N VAL A 274 5.01 -25.09 3.75
CA VAL A 274 5.71 -24.46 2.64
C VAL A 274 6.61 -23.35 3.19
N ALA A 275 7.88 -23.40 2.82
CA ALA A 275 8.93 -22.46 3.16
C ALA A 275 9.45 -21.79 1.86
N PRO A 276 8.89 -20.64 1.43
CA PRO A 276 9.17 -20.13 0.10
C PRO A 276 10.43 -19.26 -0.01
N TYR A 277 11.05 -18.83 1.11
CA TYR A 277 12.25 -17.96 1.14
C TYR A 277 12.18 -16.76 0.19
N VAL A 278 10.98 -16.18 0.12
CA VAL A 278 10.67 -14.90 -0.51
C VAL A 278 9.84 -14.09 0.47
N HIS A 279 9.85 -12.77 0.30
CA HIS A 279 9.08 -11.87 1.13
C HIS A 279 7.67 -11.64 0.52
N PHE A 280 6.64 -11.37 1.34
CA PHE A 280 5.27 -11.21 0.86
C PHE A 280 4.84 -9.73 0.81
N GLY A 281 5.45 -8.99 -0.11
CA GLY A 281 5.20 -7.57 -0.34
C GLY A 281 5.25 -7.18 -1.83
N PRO A 282 5.17 -5.87 -2.16
CA PRO A 282 5.32 -4.74 -1.25
C PRO A 282 4.02 -4.23 -0.59
N MET A 283 2.85 -4.36 -1.23
CA MET A 283 1.56 -3.92 -0.67
C MET A 283 0.35 -4.39 -1.48
N GLY A 284 -0.78 -4.55 -0.79
CA GLY A 284 -2.08 -4.79 -1.41
C GLY A 284 -2.10 -6.07 -2.24
N ASN A 285 -2.26 -5.96 -3.56
CA ASN A 285 -2.34 -7.09 -4.48
C ASN A 285 -1.16 -7.16 -5.47
N ILE A 286 -0.10 -6.38 -5.23
CA ILE A 286 1.09 -6.32 -6.08
C ILE A 286 2.11 -7.36 -5.61
N GLY A 287 2.77 -8.01 -6.56
CA GLY A 287 3.95 -8.81 -6.29
C GLY A 287 3.62 -10.01 -5.39
N GLY A 288 4.43 -10.22 -4.37
CA GLY A 288 4.28 -11.30 -3.38
C GLY A 288 3.15 -11.12 -2.35
N SER A 289 2.44 -9.98 -2.33
CA SER A 289 1.59 -9.60 -1.20
C SER A 289 0.48 -10.61 -0.86
N GLU A 290 -0.12 -11.25 -1.88
CA GLU A 290 -1.18 -12.27 -1.72
C GLU A 290 -0.65 -13.73 -1.73
N PHE A 291 0.67 -13.94 -1.76
CA PHE A 291 1.26 -15.28 -1.88
C PHE A 291 0.83 -16.26 -0.78
N PRO A 292 0.72 -15.89 0.51
CA PRO A 292 0.26 -16.82 1.54
C PRO A 292 -1.09 -17.47 1.20
N PHE A 293 -2.04 -16.68 0.69
CA PHE A 293 -3.34 -17.18 0.25
C PHE A 293 -3.27 -17.95 -1.07
N LEU A 294 -2.60 -17.38 -2.09
CA LEU A 294 -2.54 -17.99 -3.42
C LEU A 294 -1.82 -19.33 -3.39
N LEU A 295 -0.63 -19.39 -2.77
CA LEU A 295 0.16 -20.61 -2.67
C LEU A 295 -0.59 -21.67 -1.84
N ALA A 296 -1.16 -21.29 -0.68
CA ALA A 296 -1.86 -22.24 0.16
C ALA A 296 -3.08 -22.86 -0.55
N ARG A 297 -3.88 -22.04 -1.23
CA ARG A 297 -5.07 -22.49 -1.95
C ARG A 297 -4.72 -23.47 -3.07
N GLU A 298 -3.74 -23.14 -3.90
CA GLU A 298 -3.37 -23.99 -5.04
C GLU A 298 -2.73 -25.32 -4.57
N VAL A 299 -1.88 -25.27 -3.54
CA VAL A 299 -1.29 -26.49 -2.96
C VAL A 299 -2.37 -27.35 -2.30
N GLU A 300 -3.32 -26.76 -1.57
CA GLU A 300 -4.46 -27.48 -0.98
C GLU A 300 -5.30 -28.21 -2.04
N MET A 301 -5.54 -27.58 -3.18
CA MET A 301 -6.25 -28.21 -4.30
C MET A 301 -5.45 -29.37 -4.92
N HIS A 302 -4.12 -29.25 -5.02
CA HIS A 302 -3.26 -30.31 -5.55
C HIS A 302 -3.20 -31.53 -4.62
N VAL A 303 -3.02 -31.29 -3.32
CA VAL A 303 -2.74 -32.38 -2.34
C VAL A 303 -3.97 -32.88 -1.59
N GLY A 304 -5.09 -32.16 -1.65
CA GLY A 304 -6.33 -32.50 -0.95
C GLY A 304 -6.26 -32.36 0.59
N ALA A 305 -5.34 -31.55 1.11
CA ALA A 305 -5.12 -31.36 2.55
C ALA A 305 -4.59 -29.94 2.86
N PRO A 306 -4.78 -29.42 4.09
CA PRO A 306 -4.35 -28.07 4.47
C PRO A 306 -2.88 -27.78 4.16
N ALA A 307 -2.60 -26.61 3.58
CA ALA A 307 -1.25 -26.13 3.30
C ALA A 307 -0.93 -24.87 4.10
N LEU A 308 0.16 -24.88 4.87
CA LEU A 308 0.60 -23.75 5.68
C LEU A 308 1.80 -23.10 5.00
N VAL A 309 1.63 -21.87 4.52
CA VAL A 309 2.68 -21.08 3.89
C VAL A 309 3.26 -20.14 4.93
N PHE A 310 4.48 -20.42 5.37
CA PHE A 310 5.12 -19.69 6.45
C PHE A 310 5.90 -18.49 5.92
N HIS A 311 5.99 -17.45 6.74
CA HIS A 311 7.05 -16.46 6.58
C HIS A 311 8.40 -17.13 6.91
N THR A 312 9.39 -16.83 6.11
CA THR A 312 10.75 -17.38 6.19
C THR A 312 11.74 -16.23 6.27
N THR A 313 12.99 -16.51 6.62
CA THR A 313 14.05 -15.49 6.61
C THR A 313 14.23 -14.90 5.21
N ALA A 314 13.64 -13.74 4.96
CA ALA A 314 13.72 -12.98 3.73
C ALA A 314 13.54 -11.50 4.07
N TYR A 315 14.23 -10.63 3.34
CA TYR A 315 14.08 -9.18 3.47
C TYR A 315 13.34 -8.62 2.26
N HIS A 316 13.03 -7.33 2.26
CA HIS A 316 12.21 -6.70 1.22
C HIS A 316 12.86 -6.69 -0.18
N ASP A 317 14.16 -6.92 -0.28
CA ASP A 317 14.85 -7.16 -1.55
C ASP A 317 14.38 -8.45 -2.23
N PHE A 318 13.88 -9.43 -1.47
CA PHE A 318 13.23 -10.64 -1.97
C PHE A 318 11.72 -10.49 -2.17
N ASN A 319 11.22 -9.26 -2.31
CA ASN A 319 9.84 -9.04 -2.76
C ASN A 319 9.70 -9.43 -4.24
N PRO A 320 8.83 -10.39 -4.58
CA PRO A 320 8.52 -10.72 -5.96
C PRO A 320 7.95 -9.51 -6.72
N VAL A 321 8.39 -9.31 -7.96
CA VAL A 321 7.96 -8.16 -8.77
C VAL A 321 6.58 -8.35 -9.40
N HIS A 322 6.18 -9.61 -9.63
CA HIS A 322 4.90 -9.96 -10.20
C HIS A 322 4.09 -10.86 -9.27
N SER A 323 2.77 -10.64 -9.25
CA SER A 323 1.86 -11.56 -8.57
C SER A 323 1.66 -12.87 -9.32
N SER A 324 1.95 -12.90 -10.63
CA SER A 324 1.91 -14.13 -11.45
C SER A 324 3.03 -15.12 -11.13
N SER A 325 4.12 -14.69 -10.48
CA SER A 325 5.20 -15.58 -10.02
C SER A 325 4.70 -16.63 -9.01
N ALA A 326 3.51 -16.44 -8.42
CA ALA A 326 2.83 -17.45 -7.63
C ALA A 326 2.63 -18.76 -8.43
N THR A 327 2.31 -18.69 -9.73
CA THR A 327 2.12 -19.89 -10.56
C THR A 327 3.39 -20.73 -10.65
N GLN A 328 4.54 -20.06 -10.88
CA GLN A 328 5.84 -20.72 -10.92
C GLN A 328 6.13 -21.39 -9.56
N LEU A 329 5.95 -20.66 -8.45
CA LEU A 329 6.15 -21.21 -7.11
C LEU A 329 5.26 -22.42 -6.83
N VAL A 330 3.97 -22.37 -7.20
CA VAL A 330 3.04 -23.50 -7.04
C VAL A 330 3.53 -24.72 -7.80
N THR A 331 3.95 -24.57 -9.05
CA THR A 331 4.53 -25.67 -9.84
C THR A 331 5.73 -26.28 -9.14
N GLU A 332 6.66 -25.44 -8.67
CA GLU A 332 7.86 -25.89 -7.97
C GLU A 332 7.55 -26.56 -6.62
N ILE A 333 6.54 -26.08 -5.88
CA ILE A 333 6.05 -26.64 -4.61
C ILE A 333 5.43 -28.02 -4.85
N ASN A 334 4.50 -28.12 -5.80
CA ASN A 334 3.82 -29.39 -6.10
C ASN A 334 4.83 -30.46 -6.54
N GLY A 335 5.80 -30.08 -7.40
CA GLY A 335 6.89 -30.98 -7.78
C GLY A 335 7.75 -31.45 -6.60
N LEU A 336 8.00 -30.58 -5.61
CA LEU A 336 8.70 -30.98 -4.37
C LEU A 336 7.86 -31.95 -3.53
N VAL A 337 6.57 -31.66 -3.34
CA VAL A 337 5.64 -32.51 -2.59
C VAL A 337 5.53 -33.91 -3.22
N ASP A 338 5.51 -34.00 -4.54
CA ASP A 338 5.42 -35.28 -5.25
C ASP A 338 6.76 -36.05 -5.24
N SER A 339 7.88 -35.34 -5.05
CA SER A 339 9.22 -35.94 -5.03
C SER A 339 9.59 -36.62 -3.71
N VAL A 340 8.93 -36.30 -2.59
CA VAL A 340 9.29 -36.85 -1.28
C VAL A 340 8.89 -38.32 -1.15
N LYS A 341 9.88 -39.19 -0.84
CA LYS A 341 9.68 -40.64 -0.73
C LYS A 341 9.95 -41.22 0.66
N LYS A 342 10.86 -40.61 1.42
CA LYS A 342 11.27 -41.10 2.74
C LYS A 342 10.56 -40.31 3.83
N PHE A 343 9.74 -40.99 4.61
CA PHE A 343 8.97 -40.41 5.69
C PHE A 343 9.41 -40.99 7.03
N ASP A 344 9.69 -40.11 7.99
CA ASP A 344 10.01 -40.43 9.37
C ASP A 344 8.72 -40.39 10.22
N ASP A 345 8.47 -41.43 11.00
CA ASP A 345 7.28 -41.53 11.87
C ASP A 345 7.58 -41.21 13.34
N ARG A 346 8.80 -40.77 13.63
CA ARG A 346 9.27 -40.38 14.96
C ARG A 346 9.67 -38.92 14.97
N ALA A 347 9.38 -38.23 16.07
CA ALA A 347 9.72 -36.83 16.24
C ALA A 347 10.12 -36.50 17.68
N ALA A 348 10.87 -35.41 17.87
CA ALA A 348 11.12 -34.80 19.17
C ALA A 348 10.93 -33.29 19.09
N PHE A 349 10.36 -32.70 20.15
CA PHE A 349 10.35 -31.25 20.32
C PHE A 349 11.71 -30.77 20.81
N VAL A 350 12.24 -29.73 20.17
CA VAL A 350 13.51 -29.10 20.53
C VAL A 350 13.32 -27.59 20.70
N SER A 351 14.04 -27.03 21.66
CA SER A 351 13.93 -25.63 22.04
C SER A 351 15.27 -25.15 22.59
N SER A 352 15.68 -23.95 22.21
CA SER A 352 16.87 -23.27 22.71
C SER A 352 16.63 -21.77 22.66
N CYS A 353 16.98 -21.06 23.72
CA CYS A 353 16.88 -19.61 23.75
C CYS A 353 18.13 -19.01 24.38
N VAL A 354 18.70 -18.02 23.69
CA VAL A 354 19.90 -17.28 24.11
C VAL A 354 19.57 -15.80 23.98
N ASP A 355 19.78 -15.00 25.02
CA ASP A 355 19.57 -13.55 25.03
C ASP A 355 18.23 -13.08 24.43
N GLY A 356 17.17 -13.86 24.65
CA GLY A 356 15.82 -13.57 24.16
C GLY A 356 15.58 -13.95 22.69
N SER A 357 16.56 -14.47 21.97
CA SER A 357 16.39 -15.10 20.65
C SER A 357 16.11 -16.59 20.83
N CYS A 358 14.86 -16.98 20.63
CA CYS A 358 14.40 -18.36 20.84
C CYS A 358 14.20 -19.10 19.50
N VAL A 359 14.65 -20.35 19.47
CA VAL A 359 14.55 -21.29 18.36
C VAL A 359 13.81 -22.52 18.86
N ASP A 360 12.61 -22.76 18.34
CA ASP A 360 11.76 -23.89 18.75
C ASP A 360 11.26 -24.66 17.52
N GLY A 361 11.08 -25.98 17.63
CA GLY A 361 10.59 -26.77 16.51
C GLY A 361 10.51 -28.26 16.80
N LEU A 362 10.36 -29.05 15.73
CA LEU A 362 10.39 -30.51 15.80
C LEU A 362 11.45 -31.08 14.86
N THR A 363 12.09 -32.15 15.31
CA THR A 363 13.04 -32.95 14.53
C THR A 363 12.39 -34.27 14.12
N PHE A 364 12.72 -34.77 12.94
CA PHE A 364 12.22 -36.01 12.32
C PHE A 364 13.39 -36.71 11.63
N GLY A 365 13.92 -37.78 12.22
CA GLY A 365 15.23 -38.32 11.86
C GLY A 365 16.29 -37.22 11.94
N LYS A 366 16.93 -36.93 10.82
CA LYS A 366 17.89 -35.82 10.68
C LYS A 366 17.29 -34.55 10.07
N ASN A 367 16.00 -34.54 9.75
CA ASN A 367 15.31 -33.35 9.23
C ASN A 367 14.65 -32.58 10.37
N ALA A 368 14.38 -31.30 10.15
CA ALA A 368 13.67 -30.49 11.12
C ALA A 368 12.95 -29.31 10.46
N PHE A 369 11.99 -28.75 11.19
CA PHE A 369 11.66 -27.34 11.01
C PHE A 369 11.95 -26.62 12.33
N PHE A 370 12.48 -25.41 12.24
CA PHE A 370 12.63 -24.51 13.37
C PHE A 370 11.89 -23.21 13.12
N THR A 371 11.44 -22.60 14.20
CA THR A 371 10.74 -21.33 14.22
C THR A 371 11.53 -20.33 15.07
N LEU A 372 11.70 -19.11 14.57
CA LEU A 372 12.53 -18.06 15.17
C LEU A 372 11.63 -16.98 15.78
N SER A 373 11.88 -16.58 17.02
CA SER A 373 11.19 -15.43 17.63
C SER A 373 12.03 -14.76 18.70
N ARG A 374 11.86 -13.44 18.83
CA ARG A 374 12.41 -12.65 19.95
C ARG A 374 11.34 -12.11 20.88
N ALA A 375 10.09 -12.53 20.70
CA ALA A 375 8.98 -12.02 21.47
C ALA A 375 9.23 -12.16 22.99
N PRO A 376 8.91 -11.14 23.80
CA PRO A 376 8.14 -9.94 23.46
C PRO A 376 8.93 -8.81 22.79
N SER A 377 10.25 -8.96 22.59
CA SER A 377 11.04 -8.00 21.83
C SER A 377 10.61 -7.97 20.36
N ALA A 378 10.98 -6.90 19.67
CA ALA A 378 10.66 -6.75 18.25
C ALA A 378 11.40 -7.78 17.39
N THR A 379 10.66 -8.39 16.47
CA THR A 379 11.20 -9.06 15.28
C THR A 379 10.40 -8.52 14.10
N ASP A 380 11.05 -7.69 13.29
CA ASP A 380 10.57 -7.34 11.94
C ASP A 380 11.04 -8.49 11.03
N ASP A 381 11.88 -8.25 10.04
CA ASP A 381 12.39 -9.31 9.17
C ASP A 381 13.77 -9.86 9.61
N ILE A 382 14.14 -11.02 9.08
CA ILE A 382 15.47 -11.63 9.21
C ILE A 382 16.04 -11.83 7.80
N GLU A 383 17.23 -11.29 7.52
CA GLU A 383 17.86 -11.42 6.20
C GLU A 383 18.03 -12.90 5.75
N LEU A 384 17.83 -13.16 4.46
CA LEU A 384 17.99 -14.51 3.89
C LEU A 384 19.41 -15.07 4.10
N SER A 385 20.43 -14.24 3.95
CA SER A 385 21.84 -14.59 4.17
C SER A 385 22.07 -15.17 5.57
N LEU A 386 21.44 -14.59 6.60
CA LEU A 386 21.51 -15.03 7.98
C LEU A 386 20.71 -16.32 8.18
N GLY A 387 19.54 -16.44 7.55
CA GLY A 387 18.80 -17.70 7.52
C GLY A 387 19.61 -18.86 6.94
N ILE A 388 20.33 -18.62 5.83
CA ILE A 388 21.24 -19.59 5.23
C ILE A 388 22.38 -19.94 6.19
N ALA A 389 22.96 -18.96 6.89
CA ALA A 389 23.98 -19.21 7.90
C ALA A 389 23.46 -20.10 9.04
N LEU A 390 22.24 -19.83 9.53
CA LEU A 390 21.59 -20.65 10.56
C LEU A 390 21.27 -22.08 10.06
N MET A 391 20.81 -22.23 8.82
CA MET A 391 20.60 -23.55 8.20
C MET A 391 21.92 -24.33 8.10
N ASN A 392 23.01 -23.68 7.69
CA ASN A 392 24.33 -24.30 7.63
C ASN A 392 24.88 -24.63 9.02
N LYS A 393 24.62 -23.78 10.02
CA LYS A 393 24.93 -24.05 11.43
C LYS A 393 24.21 -25.32 11.88
N ALA A 394 22.91 -25.45 11.60
CA ALA A 394 22.17 -26.67 11.92
C ALA A 394 22.75 -27.90 11.19
N LYS A 395 23.10 -27.79 9.90
CA LYS A 395 23.77 -28.88 9.17
C LYS A 395 25.08 -29.31 9.83
N SER A 396 25.88 -28.37 10.34
CA SER A 396 27.10 -28.68 11.10
C SER A 396 26.84 -29.42 12.41
N ARG A 397 25.60 -29.39 12.93
CA ARG A 397 25.14 -30.14 14.11
C ARG A 397 24.53 -31.50 13.77
N GLY A 398 24.59 -31.91 12.50
CA GLY A 398 24.14 -33.23 12.02
C GLY A 398 22.73 -33.26 11.43
N PHE A 399 22.09 -32.10 11.24
CA PHE A 399 20.83 -32.02 10.49
C PHE A 399 21.06 -32.14 8.98
N ASN A 400 20.07 -32.67 8.25
CA ASN A 400 20.03 -32.73 6.80
C ASN A 400 19.21 -31.57 6.24
N GLU A 401 17.88 -31.72 6.14
CA GLU A 401 16.98 -30.66 5.70
C GLU A 401 16.41 -29.90 6.89
N VAL A 402 16.57 -28.58 6.89
CA VAL A 402 16.06 -27.69 7.94
C VAL A 402 15.24 -26.58 7.31
N LEU A 403 13.94 -26.54 7.60
CA LEU A 403 13.09 -25.40 7.25
C LEU A 403 13.14 -24.36 8.37
N LEU A 404 13.52 -23.13 8.07
CA LEU A 404 13.51 -22.03 9.04
C LEU A 404 12.31 -21.11 8.78
N PHE A 405 11.46 -20.98 9.79
CA PHE A 405 10.32 -20.08 9.78
C PHE A 405 10.58 -18.91 10.72
N ASP A 406 10.45 -17.68 10.23
CA ASP A 406 10.36 -16.54 11.13
C ASP A 406 8.90 -16.44 11.60
N ARG A 407 8.69 -16.41 12.92
CA ARG A 407 7.33 -16.31 13.46
C ARG A 407 6.70 -14.96 13.12
N HIS A 408 7.51 -13.92 12.90
CA HIS A 408 7.06 -12.57 12.56
C HIS A 408 5.86 -12.15 13.43
N ASN A 409 6.01 -12.24 14.75
CA ASN A 409 4.87 -12.30 15.69
C ASN A 409 4.94 -11.27 16.82
N SER A 410 5.83 -10.29 16.74
CA SER A 410 6.02 -9.30 17.81
C SER A 410 6.43 -7.95 17.25
N LYS A 411 5.43 -7.09 17.04
CA LYS A 411 5.60 -5.70 16.67
C LYS A 411 5.80 -4.84 17.91
N ALA A 412 7.05 -4.42 18.11
CA ALA A 412 7.50 -3.51 19.18
C ALA A 412 8.59 -2.57 18.63
N PRO A 413 9.01 -1.52 19.37
CA PRO A 413 10.16 -0.71 18.96
C PRO A 413 11.40 -1.58 18.74
N GLY A 414 11.98 -1.46 17.55
CA GLY A 414 13.10 -2.27 17.08
C GLY A 414 13.12 -2.34 15.56
N GLY A 415 13.93 -3.23 15.01
CA GLY A 415 14.09 -3.38 13.56
C GLY A 415 14.40 -4.82 13.17
N ALA A 416 14.82 -4.96 11.92
CA ALA A 416 15.23 -6.23 11.34
C ALA A 416 16.46 -6.82 12.04
N VAL A 417 16.64 -8.13 11.89
CA VAL A 417 17.86 -8.82 12.31
C VAL A 417 18.85 -8.78 11.15
N GLU A 418 19.89 -7.98 11.34
CA GLU A 418 20.93 -7.72 10.34
C GLU A 418 22.24 -8.42 10.72
N ALA A 419 23.14 -8.55 9.73
CA ALA A 419 24.47 -9.12 9.92
C ALA A 419 25.25 -8.37 11.02
N GLY A 420 25.91 -9.11 11.91
CA GLY A 420 26.68 -8.54 13.03
C GLY A 420 25.83 -8.08 14.23
N SER A 421 24.50 -8.17 14.16
CA SER A 421 23.63 -7.83 15.30
C SER A 421 23.75 -8.84 16.44
N LYS A 422 23.57 -8.38 17.69
CA LYS A 422 23.49 -9.28 18.87
C LYS A 422 22.38 -10.33 18.72
N ALA A 423 21.26 -9.93 18.11
CA ALA A 423 20.13 -10.81 17.85
C ALA A 423 20.52 -12.00 16.95
N PHE A 424 21.34 -11.76 15.92
CA PHE A 424 21.84 -12.81 15.04
C PHE A 424 22.75 -13.79 15.79
N TYR A 425 23.76 -13.30 16.52
CA TYR A 425 24.66 -14.19 17.27
C TYR A 425 23.92 -15.02 18.32
N ALA A 426 22.91 -14.44 18.97
CA ALA A 426 22.05 -15.16 19.89
C ALA A 426 21.25 -16.28 19.19
N TYR A 427 20.77 -16.07 17.95
CA TYR A 427 20.17 -17.15 17.15
C TYR A 427 21.20 -18.21 16.73
N ASP A 428 22.41 -17.81 16.32
CA ASP A 428 23.48 -18.74 15.95
C ASP A 428 23.86 -19.66 17.14
N ASP A 429 24.01 -19.07 18.34
CA ASP A 429 24.27 -19.80 19.57
C ASP A 429 23.09 -20.71 19.96
N ALA A 430 21.86 -20.22 19.79
CA ALA A 430 20.67 -21.01 20.08
C ALA A 430 20.58 -22.24 19.15
N VAL A 431 20.80 -22.08 17.84
CA VAL A 431 20.86 -23.17 16.85
C VAL A 431 22.05 -24.10 17.15
N GLY A 432 23.21 -23.57 17.54
CA GLY A 432 24.39 -24.36 17.89
C GLY A 432 24.17 -25.33 19.06
N LYS A 433 23.22 -25.04 19.95
CA LYS A 433 22.81 -25.91 21.06
C LYS A 433 21.84 -27.01 20.66
N LEU A 434 21.27 -26.97 19.45
CA LEU A 434 20.37 -27.98 18.95
C LEU A 434 21.14 -29.14 18.30
N SER A 435 20.52 -30.32 18.28
CA SER A 435 21.00 -31.51 17.58
C SER A 435 19.80 -32.41 17.24
N PRO A 436 19.90 -33.29 16.22
CA PRO A 436 18.78 -34.15 15.82
C PRO A 436 18.24 -35.05 16.94
N CYS A 437 19.12 -35.48 17.86
CA CYS A 437 18.81 -36.36 19.00
C CYS A 437 17.90 -37.53 18.60
N GLU A 438 18.28 -38.28 17.56
CA GLU A 438 17.46 -39.36 16.98
C GLU A 438 17.01 -40.38 18.04
N GLU A 439 17.83 -40.62 19.06
CA GLU A 439 17.54 -41.50 20.18
C GLU A 439 16.39 -41.02 21.08
N LYS A 440 16.11 -39.72 21.10
CA LYS A 440 15.00 -39.11 21.88
C LYS A 440 13.70 -38.99 21.08
N GLN A 441 13.74 -39.29 19.78
CA GLN A 441 12.57 -39.17 18.92
C GLN A 441 11.65 -40.37 19.14
N LEU A 442 10.36 -40.10 19.34
CA LEU A 442 9.32 -41.10 19.57
C LEU A 442 8.20 -40.98 18.54
N PRO A 443 7.38 -42.02 18.33
CA PRO A 443 6.21 -41.92 17.46
C PRO A 443 5.36 -40.68 17.80
N PHE A 444 4.97 -39.93 16.78
CA PHE A 444 4.23 -38.69 16.97
C PHE A 444 2.83 -38.75 16.36
N LYS A 445 1.94 -37.90 16.87
CA LYS A 445 0.65 -37.58 16.25
C LYS A 445 0.63 -36.15 15.78
N MET A 446 -0.16 -35.87 14.76
CA MET A 446 -0.41 -34.53 14.24
C MET A 446 -1.90 -34.33 14.01
N GLY A 447 -2.38 -33.14 14.36
CA GLY A 447 -3.72 -32.67 14.04
C GLY A 447 -3.65 -31.27 13.43
N VAL A 448 -4.58 -30.95 12.55
CA VAL A 448 -4.60 -29.70 11.79
C VAL A 448 -6.02 -29.17 11.68
N ALA A 449 -6.17 -27.85 11.84
CA ALA A 449 -7.45 -27.19 11.65
C ALA A 449 -7.27 -25.86 10.94
N GLN A 450 -8.30 -25.48 10.17
CA GLN A 450 -8.34 -24.20 9.45
C GLN A 450 -9.65 -23.46 9.70
N GLN A 451 -9.56 -22.13 9.72
CA GLN A 451 -10.68 -21.22 9.88
C GLN A 451 -10.58 -20.09 8.85
N PRO A 452 -11.39 -20.14 7.78
CA PRO A 452 -11.59 -18.99 6.90
C PRO A 452 -12.18 -17.80 7.66
N LEU A 453 -11.80 -16.59 7.26
CA LEU A 453 -12.26 -15.35 7.90
C LEU A 453 -13.10 -14.46 6.96
N PHE A 454 -13.01 -14.65 5.66
CA PHE A 454 -13.78 -13.89 4.67
C PHE A 454 -15.13 -14.59 4.40
N PRO A 455 -16.21 -13.83 4.11
CA PRO A 455 -16.29 -12.38 3.95
C PRO A 455 -16.54 -11.60 5.26
N GLU A 456 -16.53 -12.27 6.41
CA GLU A 456 -16.85 -11.66 7.71
C GLU A 456 -15.83 -10.57 8.11
N PHE A 457 -14.55 -10.85 7.86
CA PHE A 457 -13.45 -9.91 8.00
C PHE A 457 -12.94 -9.48 6.63
N THR A 458 -12.22 -8.36 6.62
CA THR A 458 -11.61 -7.77 5.42
C THR A 458 -10.12 -7.51 5.64
N TYR A 459 -9.39 -7.19 4.57
CA TYR A 459 -7.99 -6.73 4.69
C TYR A 459 -7.85 -5.52 5.61
N SER A 460 -8.89 -4.69 5.69
CA SER A 460 -8.89 -3.55 6.60
C SER A 460 -8.83 -4.01 8.08
N ASP A 461 -9.31 -5.19 8.43
CA ASP A 461 -9.24 -5.72 9.81
C ASP A 461 -7.86 -6.24 10.22
N GLY A 462 -6.86 -6.18 9.32
CA GLY A 462 -5.51 -6.71 9.57
C GLY A 462 -5.41 -8.21 9.32
N LEU A 463 -6.36 -8.77 8.55
CA LEU A 463 -6.50 -10.20 8.30
C LEU A 463 -6.53 -10.50 6.80
N GLY A 464 -5.71 -11.47 6.38
CA GLY A 464 -5.62 -11.98 5.03
C GLY A 464 -6.55 -13.16 4.77
N LYS A 465 -6.63 -13.57 3.49
CA LYS A 465 -7.60 -14.57 3.02
C LYS A 465 -7.19 -16.01 3.35
N ALA A 466 -5.92 -16.28 3.69
CA ALA A 466 -5.49 -17.62 4.10
C ALA A 466 -6.00 -18.00 5.50
N GLY A 467 -6.54 -17.03 6.26
CA GLY A 467 -7.26 -17.26 7.50
C GLY A 467 -6.37 -17.67 8.67
N ILE A 468 -6.93 -18.49 9.58
CA ILE A 468 -6.19 -19.07 10.71
C ILE A 468 -5.96 -20.55 10.45
N LYS A 469 -4.73 -21.01 10.62
CA LYS A 469 -4.37 -22.44 10.56
C LYS A 469 -3.67 -22.81 11.86
N ALA A 470 -4.11 -23.86 12.52
CA ALA A 470 -3.45 -24.40 13.71
C ALA A 470 -2.99 -25.82 13.45
N VAL A 471 -1.80 -26.13 13.96
CA VAL A 471 -1.25 -27.47 13.95
C VAL A 471 -0.92 -27.87 15.38
N ALA A 472 -1.37 -29.06 15.77
CA ALA A 472 -1.02 -29.70 17.01
C ALA A 472 -0.10 -30.90 16.74
N PHE A 473 0.92 -31.07 17.57
CA PHE A 473 1.75 -32.27 17.62
C PHE A 473 1.69 -32.89 19.02
N GLU A 474 1.69 -34.20 19.10
CA GLU A 474 1.87 -34.95 20.35
C GLU A 474 3.05 -35.91 20.18
N THR A 475 4.12 -35.70 20.95
CA THR A 475 5.27 -36.61 21.02
C THR A 475 5.87 -36.60 22.43
N ASN A 476 6.33 -37.75 22.92
CA ASN A 476 6.90 -37.90 24.26
C ASN A 476 6.00 -37.33 25.37
N GLY A 477 4.68 -37.55 25.26
CA GLY A 477 3.68 -37.03 26.20
C GLY A 477 3.51 -35.51 26.21
N LYS A 478 4.22 -34.77 25.35
CA LYS A 478 4.11 -33.32 25.21
C LYS A 478 3.22 -32.93 24.03
N ARG A 479 2.33 -31.98 24.27
CA ARG A 479 1.45 -31.36 23.28
C ARG A 479 1.99 -30.00 22.87
N ILE A 480 2.25 -29.83 21.58
CA ILE A 480 2.86 -28.64 20.99
C ILE A 480 1.89 -28.05 19.96
N CYS A 481 1.65 -26.74 20.00
CA CYS A 481 0.79 -26.06 19.03
C CYS A 481 1.50 -24.89 18.34
N PHE A 482 1.36 -24.82 17.02
CA PHE A 482 1.69 -23.63 16.25
C PHE A 482 0.42 -23.11 15.57
N VAL A 483 0.09 -21.85 15.81
CA VAL A 483 -1.02 -21.16 15.13
C VAL A 483 -0.42 -20.16 14.15
N LEU A 484 -0.71 -20.33 12.87
CA LEU A 484 -0.39 -19.40 11.79
C LEU A 484 -1.62 -18.58 11.44
N VAL A 485 -1.51 -17.25 11.54
CA VAL A 485 -2.57 -16.32 11.14
C VAL A 485 -2.10 -15.55 9.90
N ASP A 486 -2.95 -15.48 8.88
CA ASP A 486 -2.67 -14.65 7.71
C ASP A 486 -2.81 -13.17 8.08
N ALA A 487 -1.70 -12.53 8.44
CA ALA A 487 -1.62 -11.15 8.90
C ALA A 487 -0.18 -10.60 8.74
N ASN A 488 -0.01 -9.29 8.84
CA ASN A 488 1.31 -8.63 8.86
C ASN A 488 1.74 -8.37 10.31
N ASN A 489 2.54 -9.26 10.89
CA ASN A 489 3.02 -9.14 12.26
C ASN A 489 1.89 -9.10 13.32
N CYS A 490 2.26 -9.06 14.59
CA CYS A 490 1.32 -9.06 15.69
C CYS A 490 1.75 -8.12 16.81
N VAL A 491 0.85 -7.24 17.25
CA VAL A 491 1.08 -6.33 18.38
C VAL A 491 1.44 -7.16 19.62
N SER A 492 2.59 -6.90 20.24
CA SER A 492 3.17 -7.76 21.29
C SER A 492 2.21 -8.03 22.46
N VAL A 493 1.39 -7.05 22.85
CA VAL A 493 0.40 -7.22 23.94
C VAL A 493 -0.73 -8.17 23.52
N PHE A 494 -1.21 -8.07 22.26
CA PHE A 494 -2.22 -8.98 21.74
C PHE A 494 -1.65 -10.40 21.62
N ARG A 495 -0.43 -10.54 21.08
CA ARG A 495 0.30 -11.81 21.01
C ARG A 495 0.35 -12.53 22.37
N GLN A 496 0.73 -11.83 23.45
CA GLN A 496 0.79 -12.42 24.78
C GLN A 496 -0.56 -12.95 25.27
N LYS A 497 -1.65 -12.22 25.01
CA LYS A 497 -3.01 -12.67 25.33
C LYS A 497 -3.39 -13.91 24.53
N THR A 498 -3.05 -13.94 23.23
CA THR A 498 -3.31 -15.06 22.33
C THR A 498 -2.56 -16.32 22.74
N VAL A 499 -1.26 -16.24 23.04
CA VAL A 499 -0.48 -17.40 23.48
C VAL A 499 -1.01 -17.95 24.81
N LYS A 500 -1.41 -17.09 25.75
CA LYS A 500 -2.05 -17.53 27.01
C LYS A 500 -3.37 -18.28 26.75
N ALA A 501 -4.20 -17.78 25.83
CA ALA A 501 -5.46 -18.43 25.46
C ALA A 501 -5.24 -19.79 24.78
N ILE A 502 -4.29 -19.88 23.84
CA ILE A 502 -3.93 -21.15 23.19
C ILE A 502 -3.42 -22.15 24.23
N LYS A 503 -2.53 -21.73 25.15
CA LYS A 503 -1.98 -22.62 26.18
C LYS A 503 -3.08 -23.22 27.07
N ALA A 504 -4.11 -22.42 27.40
CA ALA A 504 -5.25 -22.86 28.22
C ALA A 504 -6.11 -23.96 27.57
N VAL A 505 -5.97 -24.20 26.24
CA VAL A 505 -6.62 -25.32 25.55
C VAL A 505 -6.05 -26.68 25.97
N GLY A 506 -4.83 -26.72 26.53
CA GLY A 506 -4.18 -27.94 27.02
C GLY A 506 -2.88 -28.30 26.31
N PHE A 507 -2.13 -27.31 25.82
CA PHE A 507 -0.82 -27.49 25.20
C PHE A 507 0.31 -27.18 26.20
N ASP A 508 1.35 -27.99 26.21
CA ASP A 508 2.57 -27.76 27.02
C ASP A 508 3.40 -26.61 26.44
N TYR A 509 3.48 -26.59 25.11
CA TYR A 509 4.10 -25.51 24.34
C TYR A 509 3.11 -25.01 23.29
N CYS A 510 3.00 -23.70 23.13
CA CYS A 510 2.30 -23.13 22.00
C CYS A 510 2.90 -21.80 21.58
N ASP A 511 2.78 -21.46 20.30
CA ASP A 511 3.07 -20.10 19.85
C ASP A 511 2.20 -19.64 18.68
N LEU A 512 2.17 -18.32 18.50
CA LEU A 512 1.52 -17.62 17.41
C LEU A 512 2.55 -17.20 16.37
N MET A 513 2.22 -17.37 15.10
CA MET A 513 2.99 -16.97 13.94
C MET A 513 2.08 -16.15 13.02
N THR A 514 2.66 -15.23 12.26
CA THR A 514 1.95 -14.59 11.16
C THR A 514 2.62 -14.91 9.83
N THR A 515 1.86 -14.85 8.75
CA THR A 515 2.38 -15.05 7.40
C THR A 515 3.23 -13.89 6.92
N ASP A 516 3.10 -12.71 7.55
CA ASP A 516 3.60 -11.44 7.02
C ASP A 516 2.97 -11.05 5.66
N THR A 517 1.68 -11.32 5.46
CA THR A 517 1.01 -10.88 4.23
C THR A 517 0.91 -9.35 4.17
N HIS A 518 1.49 -8.70 3.16
CA HIS A 518 1.25 -7.27 2.92
C HIS A 518 -0.10 -6.98 2.23
N ALA A 519 -0.92 -7.99 1.97
CA ALA A 519 -2.27 -7.78 1.42
C ALA A 519 -3.19 -7.00 2.36
N VAL A 520 -2.89 -6.99 3.66
CA VAL A 520 -3.63 -6.21 4.68
C VAL A 520 -3.23 -4.73 4.69
N ASN A 521 -2.12 -4.35 4.03
CA ASN A 521 -1.58 -2.99 3.98
C ASN A 521 -2.10 -2.19 2.76
N GLN A 522 -3.41 -2.31 2.44
CA GLN A 522 -4.00 -1.60 1.30
C GLN A 522 -4.24 -0.11 1.55
N ASN A 523 -4.69 0.24 2.76
CA ASN A 523 -5.12 1.60 3.13
C ASN A 523 -4.30 2.19 4.29
N ALA A 524 -3.25 1.48 4.72
CA ALA A 524 -2.38 1.88 5.83
C ALA A 524 -0.97 1.33 5.57
N VAL A 525 0.05 2.04 6.06
CA VAL A 525 1.45 1.60 5.97
C VAL A 525 1.67 0.31 6.73
N GLU A 526 1.02 0.17 7.87
CA GLU A 526 1.06 -1.02 8.71
C GLU A 526 -0.35 -1.31 9.23
N ASN A 527 -0.75 -2.58 9.19
CA ASN A 527 -2.03 -3.04 9.72
C ASN A 527 -1.86 -4.37 10.49
N PRO A 528 -1.16 -4.35 11.63
CA PRO A 528 -0.79 -5.59 12.30
C PRO A 528 -1.96 -6.23 13.03
N LEU A 529 -1.88 -7.56 13.18
CA LEU A 529 -2.80 -8.32 14.02
C LEU A 529 -2.73 -7.77 15.45
N GLY A 530 -3.85 -7.39 16.04
CA GLY A 530 -3.80 -6.77 17.37
C GLY A 530 -3.82 -5.23 17.38
N ALA A 531 -4.02 -4.55 16.23
CA ALA A 531 -4.21 -3.09 16.17
C ALA A 531 -5.67 -2.55 16.24
N LYS A 532 -6.71 -3.34 15.89
CA LYS A 532 -8.12 -2.88 15.78
C LYS A 532 -9.11 -3.46 16.81
N PRO A 533 -10.21 -2.80 17.19
CA PRO A 533 -11.08 -3.27 18.29
C PRO A 533 -11.68 -4.69 18.16
N SER A 534 -11.72 -5.28 16.96
CA SER A 534 -12.32 -6.61 16.67
C SER A 534 -11.56 -7.81 17.27
N HIS A 535 -10.49 -7.60 18.03
CA HIS A 535 -9.59 -8.64 18.55
C HIS A 535 -10.22 -9.74 19.42
N GLN A 536 -11.29 -9.47 20.16
CA GLN A 536 -11.88 -10.50 21.03
C GLN A 536 -12.47 -11.65 20.22
N LYS A 537 -13.13 -11.36 19.10
CA LYS A 537 -13.68 -12.38 18.21
C LYS A 537 -12.56 -13.19 17.55
N ILE A 538 -11.50 -12.51 17.09
CA ILE A 538 -10.33 -13.16 16.48
C ILE A 538 -9.64 -14.09 17.48
N LEU A 539 -9.45 -13.64 18.73
CA LEU A 539 -8.88 -14.45 19.80
C LEU A 539 -9.69 -15.74 20.02
N SER A 540 -11.02 -15.65 20.08
CA SER A 540 -11.89 -16.83 20.22
C SER A 540 -11.80 -17.77 19.02
N LEU A 541 -11.69 -17.25 17.80
CA LEU A 541 -11.50 -18.06 16.60
C LEU A 541 -10.14 -18.78 16.58
N ILE A 542 -9.09 -18.12 17.08
CA ILE A 542 -7.76 -18.74 17.25
C ILE A 542 -7.84 -19.89 18.25
N GLU A 543 -8.44 -19.67 19.42
CA GLU A 543 -8.62 -20.69 20.46
C GLU A 543 -9.42 -21.90 19.94
N LYS A 544 -10.55 -21.65 19.28
CA LYS A 544 -11.37 -22.72 18.68
C LYS A 544 -10.62 -23.50 17.61
N THR A 545 -9.83 -22.83 16.78
CA THR A 545 -9.02 -23.49 15.75
C THR A 545 -7.92 -24.35 16.39
N ALA A 546 -7.24 -23.85 17.42
CA ALA A 546 -6.24 -24.61 18.16
C ALA A 546 -6.85 -25.86 18.84
N LYS A 547 -8.04 -25.72 19.43
CA LYS A 547 -8.78 -26.86 20.00
C LYS A 547 -9.15 -27.90 18.95
N ARG A 548 -9.67 -27.49 17.80
CA ARG A 548 -9.98 -28.42 16.69
C ARG A 548 -8.72 -29.15 16.19
N ALA A 549 -7.56 -28.48 16.15
CA ALA A 549 -6.31 -29.13 15.80
C ALA A 549 -5.88 -30.17 16.86
N LEU A 550 -6.14 -29.89 18.15
CA LEU A 550 -5.89 -30.86 19.23
C LEU A 550 -6.81 -32.09 19.12
N ASP A 551 -8.10 -31.86 18.83
CA ASP A 551 -9.10 -32.92 18.69
C ASP A 551 -8.86 -33.80 17.44
N ASP A 552 -8.08 -33.32 16.47
CA ASP A 552 -7.73 -33.97 15.20
C ASP A 552 -6.38 -34.74 15.24
N LEU A 553 -5.79 -34.94 16.43
CA LEU A 553 -4.53 -35.67 16.60
C LEU A 553 -4.63 -37.13 16.15
N GLU A 554 -3.90 -37.48 15.09
CA GLU A 554 -3.74 -38.87 14.63
C GLU A 554 -2.27 -39.20 14.30
N PRO A 555 -1.85 -40.48 14.35
CA PRO A 555 -0.47 -40.86 14.04
C PRO A 555 -0.06 -40.50 12.60
N CYS A 556 1.08 -39.83 12.46
CA CYS A 556 1.58 -39.33 11.18
C CYS A 556 3.03 -39.70 10.91
N LYS A 557 3.48 -39.43 9.68
CA LYS A 557 4.87 -39.46 9.24
C LYS A 557 5.18 -38.17 8.50
N ALA A 558 6.44 -37.73 8.54
CA ALA A 558 6.89 -36.47 7.94
C ALA A 558 8.02 -36.71 6.94
N ALA A 559 8.02 -35.99 5.82
CA ALA A 559 9.11 -35.96 4.86
C ALA A 559 9.43 -34.53 4.47
N PHE A 560 10.71 -34.26 4.21
CA PHE A 560 11.21 -32.93 3.90
C PHE A 560 11.90 -32.93 2.55
N ALA A 561 11.75 -31.85 1.80
CA ALA A 561 12.53 -31.58 0.62
C ALA A 561 12.80 -30.08 0.49
N MET A 562 13.97 -29.73 0.00
CA MET A 562 14.34 -28.36 -0.32
C MET A 562 15.10 -28.34 -1.65
N LYS A 563 14.86 -27.32 -2.45
CA LYS A 563 15.66 -27.04 -3.64
C LYS A 563 15.94 -25.56 -3.77
N ARG A 564 16.81 -25.20 -4.70
CA ARG A 564 16.98 -23.83 -5.13
C ARG A 564 16.11 -23.56 -6.36
N ILE A 565 15.58 -22.35 -6.44
CA ILE A 565 14.76 -21.87 -7.55
C ILE A 565 15.22 -20.46 -7.94
N ASP A 566 15.00 -20.11 -9.20
CA ASP A 566 15.20 -18.75 -9.68
C ASP A 566 13.86 -18.00 -9.65
N ILE A 567 13.87 -16.76 -9.17
CA ILE A 567 12.67 -15.93 -9.09
C ILE A 567 13.02 -14.45 -9.27
N ASP A 568 12.15 -13.71 -9.94
CA ASP A 568 12.28 -12.27 -10.13
C ASP A 568 11.81 -11.52 -8.88
N VAL A 569 12.73 -10.76 -8.29
CA VAL A 569 12.51 -9.96 -7.08
C VAL A 569 13.00 -8.53 -7.28
N LEU A 570 12.73 -7.64 -6.33
CA LEU A 570 13.23 -6.26 -6.37
C LEU A 570 14.75 -6.20 -6.38
N GLY A 571 15.43 -7.06 -5.61
CA GLY A 571 16.88 -7.12 -5.58
C GLY A 571 17.54 -6.10 -4.66
N ALA A 572 18.62 -6.49 -3.96
CA ALA A 572 19.26 -5.66 -2.94
C ALA A 572 19.92 -4.42 -3.57
N ARG A 573 20.63 -4.63 -4.67
CA ARG A 573 21.32 -3.55 -5.41
C ARG A 573 20.32 -2.55 -5.95
N ARG A 574 19.30 -3.03 -6.66
CA ARG A 574 18.26 -2.20 -7.28
C ARG A 574 17.42 -1.44 -6.26
N SER A 575 17.11 -2.07 -5.13
CA SER A 575 16.48 -1.39 -4.00
C SER A 575 17.31 -0.21 -3.51
N SER A 576 18.63 -0.36 -3.36
CA SER A 576 19.51 0.75 -2.95
C SER A 576 19.60 1.87 -3.99
N GLU A 577 19.67 1.52 -5.28
CA GLU A 577 19.66 2.47 -6.40
C GLU A 577 18.35 3.28 -6.42
N LEU A 578 17.21 2.63 -6.16
CA LEU A 578 15.89 3.26 -6.13
C LEU A 578 15.84 4.33 -5.04
N LEU A 579 16.33 4.00 -3.86
CA LEU A 579 16.33 4.90 -2.71
C LEU A 579 17.20 6.13 -2.92
N SER A 580 18.40 5.92 -3.45
CA SER A 580 19.28 7.02 -3.85
C SER A 580 18.62 7.91 -4.90
N THR A 581 17.92 7.31 -5.87
CA THR A 581 17.20 8.03 -6.93
C THR A 581 16.04 8.85 -6.35
N VAL A 582 15.21 8.27 -5.48
CA VAL A 582 14.09 8.97 -4.82
C VAL A 582 14.60 10.13 -3.97
N ASN A 583 15.64 9.92 -3.15
CA ASN A 583 16.22 10.96 -2.31
C ASN A 583 16.77 12.12 -3.16
N SER A 584 17.44 11.80 -4.27
CA SER A 584 17.96 12.79 -5.21
C SER A 584 16.83 13.62 -5.85
N VAL A 585 15.77 12.95 -6.32
CA VAL A 585 14.59 13.63 -6.89
C VAL A 585 13.92 14.53 -5.85
N VAL A 586 13.70 14.04 -4.63
CA VAL A 586 13.08 14.82 -3.54
C VAL A 586 13.92 16.04 -3.16
N ALA A 587 15.25 15.89 -3.08
CA ALA A 587 16.15 17.00 -2.78
C ALA A 587 16.07 18.11 -3.84
N VAL A 588 16.10 17.72 -5.12
CA VAL A 588 15.97 18.66 -6.25
C VAL A 588 14.59 19.33 -6.27
N LEU A 589 13.53 18.56 -6.03
CA LEU A 589 12.15 19.05 -6.04
C LEU A 589 11.84 20.07 -4.95
N LYS A 590 12.42 19.93 -3.76
CA LYS A 590 12.21 20.87 -2.65
C LYS A 590 12.57 22.31 -3.02
N ILE A 591 13.53 22.50 -3.91
CA ILE A 591 14.00 23.83 -4.33
C ILE A 591 13.41 24.22 -5.69
N LEU A 592 13.47 23.33 -6.69
CA LEU A 592 13.04 23.66 -8.04
C LEU A 592 11.53 23.77 -8.20
N ALA A 593 10.72 22.92 -7.53
CA ALA A 593 9.27 22.96 -7.73
C ALA A 593 8.64 24.29 -7.27
N PRO A 594 8.94 24.82 -6.06
CA PRO A 594 8.45 26.14 -5.65
C PRO A 594 8.98 27.26 -6.54
N THR A 595 10.25 27.21 -6.93
CA THR A 595 10.88 28.24 -7.77
C THR A 595 10.25 28.31 -9.15
N ILE A 596 10.11 27.16 -9.83
CA ILE A 596 9.47 27.05 -11.14
C ILE A 596 8.00 27.50 -11.05
N PHE A 597 7.29 27.11 -9.99
CA PHE A 597 5.92 27.54 -9.76
C PHE A 597 5.79 29.06 -9.61
N ILE A 598 6.58 29.68 -8.73
CA ILE A 598 6.54 31.13 -8.49
C ILE A 598 6.94 31.90 -9.75
N VAL A 599 8.01 31.49 -10.44
CA VAL A 599 8.46 32.14 -11.68
C VAL A 599 7.42 32.01 -12.78
N SER A 600 6.84 30.82 -12.98
CA SER A 600 5.79 30.63 -13.99
C SER A 600 4.53 31.43 -13.68
N LEU A 601 4.14 31.54 -12.41
CA LEU A 601 3.02 32.37 -11.96
C LEU A 601 3.30 33.87 -12.21
N ALA A 602 4.51 34.34 -11.87
CA ALA A 602 4.92 35.72 -12.11
C ALA A 602 4.97 36.06 -13.61
N LEU A 603 5.50 35.17 -14.45
CA LEU A 603 5.55 35.33 -15.90
C LEU A 603 4.14 35.30 -16.52
N ALA A 604 3.29 34.37 -16.10
CA ALA A 604 1.89 34.33 -16.53
C ALA A 604 1.16 35.63 -16.15
N PHE A 605 1.41 36.16 -14.95
CA PHE A 605 0.82 37.43 -14.53
C PHE A 605 1.38 38.63 -15.30
N ALA A 606 2.71 38.72 -15.48
CA ALA A 606 3.35 39.81 -16.20
C ALA A 606 2.92 39.89 -17.66
N THR A 607 2.77 38.74 -18.33
CA THR A 607 2.32 38.69 -19.73
C THR A 607 0.89 39.19 -19.89
N LEU A 608 0.00 38.89 -18.94
CA LEU A 608 -1.36 39.42 -18.95
C LEU A 608 -1.42 40.94 -18.80
N LEU A 609 -0.47 41.54 -18.07
CA LEU A 609 -0.36 43.00 -17.89
C LEU A 609 0.22 43.72 -19.13
N MET A 610 1.04 43.04 -19.92
CA MET A 610 1.75 43.63 -21.06
C MET A 610 0.95 43.61 -22.38
N VAL A 611 0.00 42.68 -22.53
CA VAL A 611 -0.86 42.60 -23.73
C VAL A 611 -2.00 43.60 -23.57
N LYS A 612 -1.99 44.70 -24.33
CA LYS A 612 -3.09 45.67 -24.40
C LYS A 612 -4.20 45.20 -25.32
#